data_AF-A0A377M554-F1
#
_entry.id   AF-A0A377M554-F1
#
_cell.length_a   1.000
_cell.length_b   1.000
_cell.length_c   1.000
_cell.angle_alpha   90.00
_cell.angle_beta   90.00
_cell.angle_gamma   90.00
#
_symmetry.space_group_name_H-M   'P 1'
#
loop_
_entity.id
_entity.type
_entity.pdbx_description
1 polymer ?
#
loop_
_entity_poly.entity_id
_entity_poly.type
_entity_poly.pdbx_seq_one_letter_code
_entity_poly.pdbx_strand_id
1 'polypeptide(L)' 'MSQTTLEQWFDPVTTRALDAFIEGMTLHFVTDRAPLTREEIRAMVGRIAGERDR' A
#
# COMPACT_ATOMS: atom_id res chain seq x y z
N MET A 1 -12.75 -1.62 -6.54
CA MET A 1 -12.48 -3.08 -6.54
C MET A 1 -11.32 -3.48 -5.62
N SER A 2 -10.40 -2.57 -5.25
CA SER A 2 -9.33 -2.81 -4.28
C SER A 2 -9.86 -2.99 -2.83
N GLN A 3 -10.64 -2.04 -2.34
CA GLN A 3 -11.10 -2.00 -0.94
C GLN A 3 -11.89 -3.25 -0.48
N THR A 4 -12.92 -3.68 -1.21
CA THR A 4 -13.75 -4.87 -0.87
C THR A 4 -12.95 -6.17 -0.80
N THR A 5 -11.82 -6.24 -1.51
CA THR A 5 -10.93 -7.41 -1.48
C THR A 5 -10.05 -7.38 -0.22
N LEU A 6 -9.56 -6.20 0.17
CA LEU A 6 -8.71 -6.00 1.34
C LEU A 6 -9.47 -6.19 2.66
N GLU A 7 -10.76 -5.84 2.69
CA GLU A 7 -11.64 -6.00 3.86
C GLU A 7 -11.77 -7.45 4.35
N GLN A 8 -11.45 -8.43 3.51
CA GLN A 8 -11.46 -9.86 3.89
C GLN A 8 -10.24 -10.26 4.75
N TRP A 9 -9.18 -9.46 4.74
CA TRP A 9 -7.88 -9.80 5.33
C TRP A 9 -7.42 -8.81 6.41
N PHE A 10 -7.96 -7.59 6.39
CA PHE A 10 -7.50 -6.49 7.23
C PHE A 10 -8.66 -5.81 7.95
N ASP A 11 -8.37 -5.21 9.10
CA ASP A 11 -9.33 -4.36 9.78
C ASP A 11 -9.67 -3.13 8.90
N PRO A 12 -10.78 -2.43 9.16
CA PRO A 12 -11.23 -1.32 8.33
C PRO A 12 -10.21 -0.17 8.21
N VAL A 13 -9.38 0.07 9.23
CA VAL A 13 -8.39 1.14 9.22
C VAL A 13 -7.22 0.75 8.31
N THR A 14 -6.70 -0.46 8.46
CA THR A 14 -5.62 -0.98 7.62
C THR A 14 -6.05 -1.10 6.15
N THR A 15 -7.27 -1.55 5.89
CA THR A 15 -7.86 -1.60 4.54
C THR A 15 -7.84 -0.21 3.88
N ARG A 16 -8.31 0.82 4.61
CA ARG A 16 -8.34 2.19 4.09
C ARG A 16 -6.95 2.75 3.85
N ALA A 17 -5.99 2.43 4.72
CA ALA A 17 -4.60 2.87 4.57
C ALA A 17 -3.93 2.24 3.34
N LEU A 18 -4.17 0.95 3.08
CA LEU A 18 -3.65 0.25 1.90
C LEU A 18 -4.24 0.80 0.60
N ASP A 19 -5.56 1.05 0.57
CA ASP A 19 -6.23 1.59 -0.61
C ASP A 19 -5.71 3.00 -0.98
N ALA A 20 -5.60 3.88 0.02
CA ALA A 20 -5.04 5.23 -0.16
C ALA A 20 -3.56 5.21 -0.59
N PHE A 21 -2.78 4.24 -0.09
CA PHE A 21 -1.39 4.08 -0.51
C PHE A 21 -1.28 3.66 -1.98
N ILE A 22 -2.09 2.70 -2.42
CA ILE A 22 -2.14 2.25 -3.83
C ILE A 22 -2.53 3.40 -4.76
N GLU A 23 -3.53 4.19 -4.36
CA GLU A 23 -3.97 5.36 -5.12
C GLU A 23 -2.86 6.43 -5.20
N GLY A 24 -2.20 6.74 -4.08
CA GLY A 24 -1.08 7.69 -4.03
C GLY A 24 0.11 7.26 -4.91
N MET A 25 0.46 5.98 -4.88
CA MET A 25 1.53 5.41 -5.72
C MET A 25 1.18 5.45 -7.21
N THR A 26 -0.08 5.22 -7.56
CA THR A 26 -0.54 5.29 -8.96
C THR A 26 -0.44 6.73 -9.48
N LEU A 27 -0.79 7.73 -8.67
CA LEU A 27 -0.66 9.14 -9.03
C LEU A 27 0.81 9.59 -9.15
N HIS A 28 1.67 9.17 -8.22
CA HIS A 28 3.10 9.52 -8.25
C HIS A 28 3.84 8.82 -9.39
N PHE A 29 3.52 7.57 -9.71
CA PHE A 29 4.18 6.83 -10.80
C PHE A 29 4.03 7.51 -12.18
N VAL A 30 2.92 8.24 -12.41
CA VAL A 30 2.67 8.96 -13.67
C VAL A 30 3.48 10.26 -13.77
N THR A 31 3.96 10.81 -12.64
CA THR A 31 4.60 12.12 -12.58
C THR A 31 6.06 12.09 -12.11
N ASP A 32 6.52 10.98 -11.54
CA ASP A 32 7.83 10.87 -10.91
C ASP A 32 8.92 10.42 -11.89
N ARG A 33 10.12 10.98 -11.73
CA ARG A 33 11.34 10.61 -12.49
C ARG A 33 12.16 9.53 -11.78
N ALA A 34 11.86 9.24 -10.52
CA ALA A 34 12.51 8.21 -9.72
C ALA A 34 11.45 7.35 -8.97
N PRO A 35 10.76 6.43 -9.68
CA PRO A 35 9.75 5.60 -9.06
C PRO A 35 10.35 4.71 -7.95
N LEU A 36 9.57 4.48 -6.88
CA LEU A 36 9.95 3.54 -5.82
C LEU A 36 10.21 2.15 -6.41
N THR A 37 11.26 1.50 -5.92
CA THR A 37 11.57 0.13 -6.24
C THR A 37 10.51 -0.81 -5.65
N ARG A 38 10.42 -2.01 -6.22
CA ARG A 38 9.52 -3.05 -5.70
C ARG A 38 9.82 -3.40 -4.24
N GLU A 39 11.09 -3.39 -3.83
CA GLU A 39 11.48 -3.65 -2.44
C GLU A 39 10.98 -2.55 -1.50
N GLU A 40 11.13 -1.27 -1.88
CA GLU A 40 10.62 -0.14 -1.10
C GLU A 40 9.10 -0.20 -0.95
N ILE A 41 8.38 -0.48 -2.04
CA ILE A 41 6.92 -0.65 -2.02
C ILE A 41 6.52 -1.80 -1.10
N ARG A 42 7.20 -2.95 -1.17
CA ARG A 42 6.90 -4.11 -0.31
C ARG A 42 7.12 -3.78 1.17
N ALA A 43 8.20 -3.08 1.51
CA ALA A 43 8.50 -2.67 2.87
C ALA A 43 7.43 -1.71 3.42
N MET A 44 6.97 -0.76 2.60
CA MET A 44 5.89 0.17 2.98
C MET A 44 4.57 -0.57 3.21
N VAL A 45 4.18 -1.47 2.30
CA VAL A 45 2.96 -2.30 2.45
C VAL A 45 3.04 -3.14 3.73
N GLY A 46 4.19 -3.75 4.03
CA GLY A 46 4.38 -4.52 5.25
C GLY A 46 4.17 -3.70 6.52
N ARG A 47 4.72 -2.48 6.55
CA ARG A 47 4.52 -1.56 7.69
C ARG A 47 3.05 -1.18 7.86
N ILE A 48 2.33 -0.89 6.77
CA ILE A 48 0.90 -0.55 6.81
C ILE A 48 0.06 -1.76 7.28
N ALA A 49 0.39 -2.95 6.79
CA ALA A 49 -0.28 -4.21 7.16
C ALA A 49 0.06 -4.69 8.58
N GLY A 50 0.96 -4.01 9.30
CA GLY A 50 1.38 -4.41 10.64
C GLY A 50 2.34 -5.60 10.66
N GLU A 51 3.01 -5.94 9.55
CA GLU A 51 4.12 -6.89 9.57
C GLU A 51 5.23 -6.31 10.46
N ARG A 52 5.45 -6.95 11.62
CA ARG A 52 6.60 -6.63 12.47
C ARG A 52 7.84 -7.22 11.80
N ASP A 53 8.86 -6.38 11.56
CA ASP A 53 10.21 -6.83 11.19
C ASP A 53 10.61 -7.95 12.16
N ARG A 54 10.84 -9.15 11.62
CA ARG A 54 11.22 -10.33 12.38
C ARG A 54 12.69 -10.60 12.19
#